data_AF-A0ABD5SEG0-F1
#
_entry.id   AF-A0ABD5SEG0-F1
#
_cell.length_a   1.000
_cell.length_b   1.000
_cell.length_c   1.000
_cell.angle_alpha   90.00
_cell.angle_beta   90.00
_cell.angle_gamma   90.00
#
_symmetry.space_group_name_H-M   'P 1'
#
loop_
_entity.id
_entity.type
_entity.pdbx_description
1 polymer ?
#
loop_
_entity_poly.entity_id
_entity_poly.type
_entity_poly.pdbx_seq_one_letter_code
_entity_poly.pdbx_strand_id
1 'polypeptide(L)' 'MATKRSLATKLGVVAGFEDPQVALEQYPTPPDLAAHVVHLADLHGDVDGRTVLDLGAGTGMLALAAALECPARVVGVEL' A
#
# COMPACT_ATOMS: atom_id res chain seq x y z
N MET A 1 -12.26 -11.71 4.50
CA MET A 1 -11.44 -10.56 4.87
C MET A 1 -10.14 -11.05 5.48
N ALA A 2 -9.01 -10.63 4.92
CA ALA A 2 -7.72 -10.87 5.54
C ALA A 2 -7.64 -10.04 6.84
N THR A 3 -6.94 -10.54 7.86
CA THR A 3 -6.72 -9.74 9.07
C THR A 3 -5.64 -8.69 8.79
N LYS A 4 -5.73 -7.52 9.43
CA LYS A 4 -4.66 -6.49 9.41
C LYS A 4 -3.26 -7.11 9.60
N ARG A 5 -3.13 -8.06 10.54
CA ARG A 5 -1.86 -8.74 10.82
C ARG A 5 -1.39 -9.59 9.64
N SER A 6 -2.29 -10.35 9.02
CA SER A 6 -1.95 -11.14 7.83
C SER A 6 -1.50 -10.24 6.67
N LEU A 7 -2.16 -9.09 6.47
CA LEU A 7 -1.77 -8.11 5.46
C LEU A 7 -0.37 -7.56 5.73
N ALA A 8 -0.08 -7.12 6.95
CA ALA A 8 1.25 -6.64 7.35
C ALA A 8 2.35 -7.69 7.13
N THR A 9 2.07 -8.96 7.43
CA THR A 9 3.02 -10.06 7.18
C THR A 9 3.31 -10.23 5.69
N LYS A 10 2.29 -10.16 4.82
CA LYS A 10 2.48 -10.24 3.36
C LYS A 10 3.32 -9.07 2.82
N LEU A 11 3.13 -7.88 3.37
CA LEU A 11 3.85 -6.66 2.97
C LEU A 11 5.30 -6.64 3.45
N GLY A 12 5.67 -7.44 4.45
CA GLY A 12 7.03 -7.48 5.01
C GLY A 12 8.13 -7.92 4.04
N VAL A 13 7.79 -8.41 2.85
CA VAL A 13 8.75 -8.82 1.80
C VAL A 13 8.97 -7.75 0.73
N VAL A 14 8.24 -6.63 0.78
CA VAL A 14 8.38 -5.55 -0.20
C VAL A 14 9.75 -4.89 -0.03
N ALA A 15 10.51 -4.82 -1.12
CA ALA A 15 11.82 -4.20 -1.13
C ALA A 15 11.73 -2.68 -0.90
N GLY A 16 12.75 -2.13 -0.23
CA GLY A 16 12.95 -0.68 -0.12
C GLY A 16 13.52 -0.07 -1.40
N PHE A 17 13.78 1.23 -1.36
CA PHE A 17 14.57 1.91 -2.40
C PHE A 17 16.04 1.47 -2.35
N GLU A 18 16.66 1.25 -3.52
CA GLU A 18 18.09 0.94 -3.62
C GLU A 18 18.97 2.19 -3.39
N ASP A 19 18.57 3.33 -3.98
CA ASP A 19 19.26 4.63 -3.86
C ASP A 19 18.23 5.76 -3.62
N PRO A 20 17.80 5.98 -2.36
CA PRO A 20 16.73 6.90 -2.04
C PRO A 20 17.12 8.37 -2.22
N GLN A 21 16.29 9.13 -2.94
CA GLN A 21 16.46 10.57 -3.13
C GLN A 21 15.80 11.36 -2.00
N VAL A 22 16.61 11.96 -1.14
CA VAL A 22 16.15 12.77 0.02
C VAL A 22 15.27 13.94 -0.41
N ALA A 23 15.59 14.59 -1.53
CA ALA A 23 14.81 15.72 -2.06
C ALA A 23 13.38 15.34 -2.48
N LEU A 24 13.11 14.04 -2.71
CA LEU A 24 11.79 13.49 -3.00
C LEU A 24 11.17 12.79 -1.78
N GLU A 25 11.82 12.83 -0.63
CA GLU A 25 11.39 12.15 0.59
C GLU A 25 11.14 10.64 0.39
N GLN A 26 12.01 9.97 -0.38
CA GLN A 26 11.88 8.53 -0.65
C GLN A 26 12.23 7.67 0.57
N TYR A 27 11.23 7.43 1.44
CA TYR A 27 11.26 6.41 2.47
C TYR A 27 10.09 5.44 2.30
N PRO A 28 10.29 4.13 2.50
CA PRO A 28 9.18 3.18 2.37
C PRO A 28 8.19 3.35 3.52
N THR A 29 6.90 3.24 3.22
CA THR A 29 5.87 3.11 4.25
C THR A 29 6.10 1.81 5.03
N PRO A 30 6.08 1.80 6.38
CA PRO A 30 6.17 0.58 7.15
C PRO A 30 5.00 -0.40 6.84
N PRO A 31 5.24 -1.72 6.75
CA PRO A 31 4.21 -2.71 6.42
C PRO A 31 2.99 -2.70 7.37
N ASP A 32 3.21 -2.47 8.66
CA ASP A 32 2.17 -2.40 9.68
C ASP A 32 1.31 -1.15 9.54
N LEU A 33 1.92 -0.02 9.17
CA LEU A 33 1.24 1.22 8.86
C LEU A 33 0.39 1.08 7.59
N ALA A 34 0.96 0.55 6.50
CA ALA A 34 0.24 0.31 5.26
C ALA A 34 -0.96 -0.63 5.46
N ALA A 35 -0.75 -1.73 6.19
CA ALA A 35 -1.82 -2.66 6.52
C ALA A 35 -2.90 -2.02 7.39
N HIS A 36 -2.53 -1.13 8.33
CA HIS A 36 -3.51 -0.43 9.16
C HIS A 36 -4.39 0.52 8.34
N VAL A 37 -3.77 1.34 7.49
CA VAL A 37 -4.48 2.32 6.63
C VAL A 37 -5.43 1.61 5.68
N VAL A 38 -4.94 0.61 4.93
CA VAL A 38 -5.77 -0.10 3.95
C VAL A 38 -6.85 -0.92 4.62
N HIS A 39 -6.56 -1.60 5.73
CA HIS A 39 -7.59 -2.36 6.45
C HIS A 39 -8.70 -1.45 6.97
N LEU A 40 -8.38 -0.25 7.45
CA LEU A 40 -9.39 0.72 7.87
C LEU A 40 -10.25 1.19 6.69
N ALA A 41 -9.63 1.48 5.54
CA ALA A 41 -10.34 1.87 4.32
C ALA A 41 -11.25 0.75 3.80
N ASP A 42 -10.80 -0.51 3.85
CA ASP A 42 -11.61 -1.66 3.45
C ASP A 42 -12.82 -1.86 4.38
N LEU A 43 -12.64 -1.70 5.70
CA LEU A 43 -13.74 -1.71 6.67
C LEU A 43 -14.78 -0.61 6.42
N HIS A 44 -14.40 0.48 5.75
CA HIS A 44 -15.31 1.55 5.34
C HIS A 44 -15.92 1.33 3.94
N GLY A 45 -15.53 0.28 3.21
CA GLY A 45 -16.03 -0.01 1.87
C GLY A 45 -15.38 0.82 0.75
N ASP A 46 -14.17 1.35 1.02
CA ASP A 46 -13.43 2.22 0.12
C ASP A 46 -12.40 1.47 -0.74
N VAL A 47 -12.25 0.15 -0.57
CA VAL A 47 -11.26 -0.68 -1.29
C VAL A 47 -11.89 -1.77 -2.14
N ASP A 48 -12.61 -2.74 -1.57
CA ASP A 48 -13.22 -3.84 -2.32
C ASP A 48 -14.10 -3.35 -3.48
N GLY A 49 -13.82 -3.83 -4.69
CA GLY A 49 -14.50 -3.41 -5.93
C GLY A 49 -14.32 -1.94 -6.32
N ARG A 50 -13.46 -1.16 -5.65
CA ARG A 50 -13.18 0.25 -5.95
C ARG A 50 -11.95 0.41 -6.85
N THR A 51 -11.82 1.58 -7.47
CA THR A 51 -10.55 2.00 -8.08
C THR A 51 -9.76 2.79 -7.06
N VAL A 52 -8.55 2.33 -6.74
CA VAL A 52 -7.64 2.98 -5.78
C VAL A 52 -6.52 3.67 -6.54
N LEU A 53 -6.21 4.91 -6.15
CA LEU A 53 -5.11 5.71 -6.67
C LEU A 53 -4.09 5.94 -5.54
N ASP A 54 -2.86 5.51 -5.73
CA ASP A 54 -1.73 5.70 -4.83
C ASP A 54 -0.81 6.79 -5.40
N LEU A 55 -0.72 7.95 -4.72
CA LEU A 55 0.01 9.12 -5.18
C LEU A 55 1.34 9.22 -4.45
N GLY A 56 2.44 9.25 -5.19
CA GLY A 56 3.78 9.06 -4.61
C GLY A 56 3.97 7.60 -4.20
N ALA A 57 3.65 6.69 -5.14
CA ALA A 57 3.56 5.27 -4.85
C ALA A 57 4.89 4.69 -4.36
N GLY A 58 6.03 5.27 -4.73
CA GLY A 58 7.35 4.88 -4.28
C GLY A 58 7.62 3.39 -4.55
N THR A 59 7.90 2.62 -3.49
CA THR A 59 8.09 1.16 -3.58
C THR A 59 6.79 0.38 -3.80
N GLY A 60 5.65 1.07 -3.84
CA GLY A 60 4.32 0.51 -4.05
C GLY A 60 3.68 -0.05 -2.78
N MET A 61 4.18 0.25 -1.58
CA MET A 61 3.71 -0.38 -0.34
C MET A 61 2.18 -0.24 -0.13
N LEU A 62 1.62 0.96 -0.34
CA LEU A 62 0.17 1.19 -0.21
C LEU A 62 -0.61 0.59 -1.39
N ALA A 63 -0.12 0.76 -2.61
CA ALA A 63 -0.72 0.12 -3.79
C ALA A 63 -0.81 -1.41 -3.66
N LEU A 64 0.25 -2.06 -3.20
CA LEU A 64 0.28 -3.51 -2.95
C LEU A 64 -0.64 -3.92 -1.82
N ALA A 65 -0.69 -3.12 -0.74
CA ALA A 65 -1.63 -3.36 0.36
C ALA A 65 -3.08 -3.31 -0.14
N ALA A 66 -3.45 -2.29 -0.92
CA ALA A 66 -4.76 -2.17 -1.53
C ALA A 66 -5.06 -3.33 -2.49
N ALA A 67 -4.10 -3.72 -3.34
CA ALA A 67 -4.26 -4.80 -4.31
C ALA A 67 -4.56 -6.17 -3.65
N LEU A 68 -4.19 -6.36 -2.38
CA LEU A 68 -4.47 -7.58 -1.62
C LEU A 68 -5.89 -7.65 -1.03
N GLU A 69 -6.68 -6.58 -1.13
CA GLU A 69 -8.04 -6.45 -0.61
C GLU A 69 -9.10 -6.34 -1.74
N CYS A 70 -8.88 -7.03 -2.86
CA CYS A 70 -9.84 -7.17 -3.97
C CYS A 70 -10.40 -5.88 -4.63
N PRO A 71 -9.59 -4.84 -4.90
CA PRO A 71 -10.06 -3.66 -5.63
C PRO A 71 -10.37 -4.01 -7.09
N ALA A 72 -11.20 -3.19 -7.75
CA ALA A 72 -11.41 -3.30 -9.19
C ALA A 72 -10.14 -2.97 -9.99
N ARG A 73 -9.36 -2.00 -9.47
CA ARG A 73 -8.07 -1.58 -10.03
C ARG A 73 -7.27 -0.79 -9.01
N VAL A 74 -5.95 -0.94 -9.03
CA VAL A 74 -5.01 -0.03 -8.34
C VAL A 74 -4.12 0.66 -9.36
N VAL A 75 -3.89 1.96 -9.20
CA VAL A 75 -2.96 2.74 -10.01
C VAL A 75 -1.99 3.44 -9.07
N GLY A 76 -0.70 3.16 -9.20
CA GLY A 76 0.36 3.94 -8.57
C GLY A 76 0.86 5.02 -9.51
N VAL A 77 1.08 6.23 -8.99
CA VAL A 77 1.68 7.36 -9.71
C VAL A 77 2.97 7.76 -8.98
N GLU A 78 4.07 7.81 -9.73
CA GLU A 78 5.41 8.15 -9.26
C GLU A 78 6.14 8.98 -10.33
N LEU A 79 7.10 9.82 -9.92
CA LEU A 79 7.86 10.73 -10.79
C LEU A 79 9.07 10.09 -11.48
#